data_AF-A0A2Z6D3K2-F1
#
_entry.id   AF-A0A2Z6D3K2-F1
#
_cell.length_a   1.000
_cell.length_b   1.000
_cell.length_c   1.000
_cell.angle_alpha   90.00
_cell.angle_beta   90.00
_cell.angle_gamma   90.00
#
_symmetry.space_group_name_H-M   'P 1'
#
loop_
_entity.id
_entity.type
_entity.pdbx_description
1 polymer ?
#
loop_
_entity_poly.entity_id
_entity_poly.type
_entity_poly.pdbx_seq_one_letter_code
_entity_poly.pdbx_strand_id
1 'polypeptide(L)'
;MSYDNTAKYLAELYPADFANWLLPNQPNQEVTVLKTELSIEPIRADSVIFLQTKSRILHLEFQTLAKSNPPIPLRILDYYVRLKRQYRKPITQVVIFLQETDDEVAFTTEYTDEMTTHRYRVVRLWEQDAAQFLNNPALLPFAPLARTDSPSSLLSQVAQSVAKISNRVERQNIAGCTEIFAGLRFTKDLIRQFLREDIMQESVIYQDILQKGEFKLFYRQLNRRFGEVDTSIIEQIRALSTEQLEALGEAFLDFASVDDLVTWLDQLQ
;
A
#
# COMPACT_ATOMS: atom_id res chain seq x y z
N MET A 1 6.28 1.98 -3.06
CA MET A 1 6.44 2.02 -1.60
C MET A 1 5.25 2.67 -0.88
N SER A 2 4.90 3.96 -1.04
CA SER A 2 3.73 4.49 -0.29
C SER A 2 2.39 3.92 -0.78
N TYR A 3 2.19 3.82 -2.09
CA TYR A 3 0.95 3.32 -2.69
C TYR A 3 0.63 1.87 -2.33
N ASP A 4 1.65 1.00 -2.35
CA ASP A 4 1.50 -0.43 -2.03
C ASP A 4 1.13 -0.62 -0.55
N ASN A 5 1.68 0.21 0.34
CA ASN A 5 1.32 0.23 1.76
C ASN A 5 -0.13 0.69 1.98
N THR A 6 -0.58 1.72 1.25
CA THR A 6 -1.97 2.18 1.30
C THR A 6 -2.94 1.08 0.84
N ALA A 7 -2.60 0.35 -0.23
CA ALA A 7 -3.45 -0.73 -0.75
C ALA A 7 -3.55 -1.91 0.24
N LYS A 8 -2.43 -2.28 0.88
CA LYS A 8 -2.41 -3.28 1.96
C LYS A 8 -3.24 -2.85 3.15
N TYR A 9 -3.07 -1.62 3.62
CA TYR A 9 -3.84 -1.09 4.73
C TYR A 9 -5.35 -1.21 4.49
N LEU A 10 -5.82 -0.84 3.29
CA LEU A 10 -7.24 -1.01 2.94
C LEU A 10 -7.66 -2.48 2.91
N ALA A 11 -6.82 -3.37 2.39
CA ALA A 11 -7.13 -4.80 2.35
C ALA A 11 -7.11 -5.48 3.74
N GLU A 12 -6.32 -4.97 4.68
CA GLU A 12 -6.32 -5.41 6.08
C GLU A 12 -7.53 -4.86 6.86
N LEU A 13 -7.91 -3.61 6.61
CA LEU A 13 -9.03 -2.95 7.27
C LEU A 13 -10.39 -3.46 6.76
N TYR A 14 -10.49 -3.74 5.46
CA TYR A 14 -11.73 -4.16 4.80
C TYR A 14 -11.59 -5.49 4.03
N PRO A 15 -11.20 -6.58 4.70
CA PRO A 15 -10.86 -7.84 4.02
C PRO A 15 -12.07 -8.50 3.33
N ALA A 16 -13.28 -8.29 3.85
CA ALA A 16 -14.51 -8.82 3.25
C ALA A 16 -14.84 -8.16 1.90
N ASP A 17 -14.67 -6.84 1.80
CA ASP A 17 -14.93 -6.08 0.56
C ASP A 17 -13.97 -6.48 -0.56
N PHE A 18 -12.69 -6.65 -0.23
CA PHE A 18 -11.70 -7.17 -1.18
C PHE A 18 -12.00 -8.59 -1.62
N ALA A 19 -12.40 -9.48 -0.69
CA ALA A 19 -12.79 -10.83 -1.05
C ALA A 19 -14.03 -10.86 -1.96
N ASN A 20 -15.06 -10.05 -1.66
CA ASN A 20 -16.26 -9.95 -2.49
C ASN A 20 -15.97 -9.42 -3.89
N TRP A 21 -15.11 -8.40 -4.00
CA TRP A 21 -14.69 -7.84 -5.28
C TRP A 21 -13.92 -8.85 -6.14
N LEU A 22 -12.99 -9.59 -5.53
CA LEU A 22 -12.06 -10.44 -6.24
C LEU A 22 -12.55 -11.90 -6.39
N LEU A 23 -13.58 -12.28 -5.64
CA LEU A 23 -14.24 -13.59 -5.70
C LEU A 23 -15.76 -13.42 -5.89
N PRO A 24 -16.23 -12.88 -7.03
CA PRO A 24 -17.64 -12.51 -7.23
C PRO A 24 -18.61 -13.69 -7.13
N ASN A 25 -18.14 -14.92 -7.37
CA ASN A 25 -18.94 -16.15 -7.25
C ASN A 25 -19.07 -16.67 -5.81
N GLN A 26 -18.53 -15.95 -4.83
CA GLN A 26 -18.45 -16.36 -3.43
C GLN A 26 -18.72 -15.19 -2.45
N PRO A 27 -19.85 -14.48 -2.56
CA PRO A 27 -20.14 -13.32 -1.72
C PRO A 27 -20.41 -13.68 -0.25
N ASN A 28 -20.21 -12.71 0.65
CA ASN A 28 -20.57 -12.77 2.08
C ASN A 28 -19.88 -13.87 2.89
N GLN A 29 -18.60 -14.13 2.62
CA GLN A 29 -17.81 -15.07 3.42
C GLN A 29 -17.19 -14.38 4.63
N GLU A 30 -17.03 -15.12 5.73
CA GLU A 30 -16.13 -14.71 6.81
C GLU A 30 -14.70 -14.74 6.28
N VAL A 31 -14.00 -13.61 6.46
CA VAL A 31 -12.63 -13.41 6.00
C VAL A 31 -11.75 -13.03 7.18
N THR A 32 -10.61 -13.70 7.28
CA THR A 32 -9.58 -13.41 8.27
C THR A 32 -8.28 -13.06 7.56
N VAL A 33 -7.63 -11.98 7.95
CA VAL A 33 -6.29 -11.63 7.46
C VAL A 33 -5.28 -12.63 8.00
N LEU A 34 -4.49 -13.24 7.12
CA LEU A 34 -3.34 -14.06 7.48
C LEU A 34 -2.09 -13.17 7.52
N LYS A 35 -1.12 -13.49 8.40
CA LYS A 35 0.15 -12.75 8.50
C LYS A 35 0.80 -12.59 7.12
N THR A 36 1.29 -11.39 6.83
CA THR A 36 1.90 -10.98 5.55
C THR A 36 3.31 -11.58 5.31
N GLU A 37 3.87 -12.30 6.28
CA GLU A 37 5.22 -12.89 6.22
C GLU A 37 5.19 -14.43 6.14
N LEU A 38 5.90 -14.98 5.15
CA LEU A 38 6.16 -16.42 5.00
C LEU A 38 7.62 -16.72 5.36
N SER A 39 7.90 -16.99 6.64
CA SER A 39 9.27 -17.18 7.15
C SER A 39 9.88 -18.53 6.74
N ILE A 40 11.05 -18.48 6.07
CA ILE A 40 12.30 -19.21 6.44
C ILE A 40 13.52 -18.30 6.16
N GLU A 41 13.42 -17.36 5.22
CA GLU A 41 14.26 -16.16 5.16
C GLU A 41 13.33 -14.95 4.97
N PRO A 42 13.51 -13.83 5.67
CA PRO A 42 12.68 -12.64 5.49
C PRO A 42 13.04 -11.98 4.16
N ILE A 43 12.53 -12.54 3.07
CA ILE A 43 12.31 -11.75 1.87
C ILE A 43 11.20 -10.77 2.29
N ARG A 44 11.58 -9.53 2.58
CA ARG A 44 10.62 -8.42 2.70
C ARG A 44 9.86 -8.36 1.37
N ALA A 45 8.73 -9.04 1.32
CA ALA A 45 7.80 -8.97 0.23
C ALA A 45 7.06 -7.65 0.38
N ASP A 46 7.62 -6.58 -0.17
CA ASP A 46 7.11 -5.22 0.04
C ASP A 46 5.65 -5.02 -0.43
N SER A 47 5.00 -6.00 -1.09
CA SER A 47 3.66 -5.85 -1.66
C SER A 47 2.67 -7.03 -1.52
N VAL A 48 2.78 -7.93 -0.52
CA VAL A 48 1.90 -9.11 -0.39
C VAL A 48 0.93 -9.05 0.78
N ILE A 49 -0.34 -9.45 0.56
CA ILE A 49 -1.34 -9.71 1.62
C ILE A 49 -2.10 -11.02 1.37
N PHE A 50 -2.46 -11.71 2.44
CA PHE A 50 -3.17 -12.98 2.39
C PHE A 50 -4.49 -12.89 3.17
N LEU A 51 -5.60 -13.17 2.50
CA LEU A 51 -6.92 -13.20 3.09
C LEU A 51 -7.42 -14.65 3.09
N GLN A 52 -7.74 -15.19 4.25
CA GLN A 52 -8.34 -16.51 4.36
C GLN A 52 -9.86 -16.39 4.43
N THR A 53 -10.54 -17.06 3.51
CA THR A 53 -11.99 -17.27 3.58
C THR A 53 -12.31 -18.65 4.14
N LYS A 54 -13.61 -18.98 4.32
CA LYS A 54 -14.04 -20.31 4.77
C LYS A 54 -13.48 -21.45 3.90
N SER A 55 -13.40 -21.24 2.58
CA SER A 55 -13.08 -22.31 1.62
C SER A 55 -11.71 -22.21 0.95
N ARG A 56 -11.05 -21.04 0.96
CA ARG A 56 -9.80 -20.81 0.22
C ARG A 56 -8.96 -19.70 0.83
N ILE A 57 -7.75 -19.54 0.29
CA ILE A 57 -6.89 -18.39 0.52
C ILE A 57 -6.93 -17.50 -0.71
N LEU A 58 -7.10 -16.21 -0.50
CA LEU A 58 -6.97 -15.16 -1.48
C LEU A 58 -5.65 -14.43 -1.23
N HIS A 59 -4.72 -14.57 -2.18
CA HIS A 59 -3.43 -13.90 -2.16
C HIS A 59 -3.50 -12.68 -3.07
N LEU A 60 -3.22 -11.50 -2.53
CA LEU A 60 -3.21 -10.25 -3.29
C LEU A 60 -1.80 -9.68 -3.34
N GLU A 61 -1.40 -9.27 -4.53
CA GLU A 61 -0.12 -8.61 -4.77
C GLU A 61 -0.34 -7.30 -5.54
N PHE A 62 -0.04 -6.17 -4.90
CA PHE A 62 -0.20 -4.85 -5.51
C PHE A 62 1.08 -4.41 -6.23
N GLN A 63 0.93 -3.88 -7.43
CA GLN A 63 2.06 -3.48 -8.27
C GLN A 63 1.86 -2.08 -8.85
N THR A 64 2.84 -1.22 -8.63
CA THR A 64 2.98 0.08 -9.32
C THR A 64 3.99 0.03 -10.46
N LEU A 65 4.95 -0.90 -10.40
CA LEU A 65 6.00 -1.07 -11.40
C LEU A 65 5.97 -2.48 -11.99
N ALA A 66 6.22 -2.60 -13.28
CA ALA A 66 6.31 -3.90 -13.95
C ALA A 66 7.66 -4.62 -13.69
N LYS A 67 8.71 -3.87 -13.32
CA LYS A 67 10.04 -4.44 -13.05
C LYS A 67 10.09 -5.06 -11.66
N SER A 68 10.39 -6.36 -11.60
CA SER A 68 10.55 -7.09 -10.35
C SER A 68 11.66 -8.14 -10.45
N ASN A 69 12.36 -8.36 -9.34
CA ASN A 69 13.35 -9.43 -9.20
C ASN A 69 13.08 -10.20 -7.89
N PRO A 70 12.72 -11.50 -7.92
CA PRO A 70 12.46 -12.32 -9.12
C PRO A 70 11.26 -11.81 -9.93
N PRO A 71 11.14 -12.21 -11.23
CA PRO A 71 10.00 -11.83 -12.06
C PRO A 71 8.66 -12.20 -11.41
N ILE A 72 7.66 -11.35 -11.62
CA ILE A 72 6.32 -11.48 -10.99
C ILE A 72 5.74 -12.89 -11.18
N PRO A 73 5.68 -13.48 -12.39
CA PRO A 73 5.06 -14.79 -12.57
C PRO A 73 5.72 -15.90 -11.71
N LEU A 74 7.06 -15.90 -11.61
CA LEU A 74 7.80 -16.85 -10.80
C LEU A 74 7.57 -16.62 -9.30
N ARG A 75 7.52 -15.35 -8.87
CA ARG A 75 7.22 -14.98 -7.48
C ARG A 75 5.82 -15.45 -7.06
N ILE A 76 4.83 -15.30 -7.94
CA ILE A 76 3.47 -15.78 -7.69
C ILE A 76 3.45 -17.31 -7.52
N LEU A 77 4.19 -18.06 -8.34
CA LEU A 77 4.34 -19.51 -8.15
C LEU A 77 5.01 -19.85 -6.81
N ASP A 78 6.08 -19.16 -6.42
CA ASP A 78 6.76 -19.40 -5.14
C ASP A 78 5.78 -19.21 -3.95
N TYR A 79 5.01 -18.11 -3.93
CA TYR A 79 4.00 -17.90 -2.90
C TYR A 79 2.91 -18.97 -2.89
N TYR A 80 2.50 -19.46 -4.06
CA TYR A 80 1.53 -20.56 -4.13
C TYR A 80 2.03 -21.78 -3.38
N VAL A 81 3.26 -22.21 -3.67
CA VAL A 81 3.85 -23.42 -3.06
C VAL A 81 3.98 -23.25 -1.55
N ARG A 82 4.45 -22.07 -1.08
CA ARG A 82 4.57 -21.77 0.35
C ARG A 82 3.23 -21.82 1.08
N LEU A 83 2.23 -21.10 0.58
CA LEU A 83 0.88 -21.09 1.14
C LEU A 83 0.25 -22.49 1.12
N LYS A 84 0.45 -23.24 0.03
CA LYS A 84 -0.11 -24.58 -0.13
C LYS A 84 0.46 -25.55 0.90
N ARG A 85 1.77 -25.48 1.15
CA ARG A 85 2.46 -26.27 2.18
C ARG A 85 1.96 -25.94 3.59
N GLN A 86 1.78 -24.66 3.89
CA GLN A 86 1.40 -24.20 5.22
C GLN A 86 -0.08 -24.45 5.55
N TYR A 87 -0.99 -24.08 4.65
CA TYR A 87 -2.42 -24.04 4.96
C TYR A 87 -3.24 -25.16 4.33
N ARG A 88 -2.71 -25.85 3.30
CA ARG A 88 -3.37 -26.95 2.58
C ARG A 88 -4.77 -26.62 2.02
N LYS A 89 -5.10 -25.34 1.85
CA LYS A 89 -6.36 -24.87 1.25
C LYS A 89 -6.21 -24.64 -0.27
N PRO A 90 -7.32 -24.56 -1.02
CA PRO A 90 -7.32 -23.94 -2.35
C PRO A 90 -6.83 -22.49 -2.25
N ILE A 91 -6.12 -22.00 -3.27
CA ILE A 91 -5.56 -20.64 -3.28
C ILE A 91 -5.99 -19.96 -4.59
N THR A 92 -6.43 -18.72 -4.51
CA THR A 92 -6.65 -17.81 -5.65
C THR A 92 -5.65 -16.68 -5.51
N GLN A 93 -4.83 -16.47 -6.53
CA GLN A 93 -3.81 -15.42 -6.52
C GLN A 93 -4.20 -14.34 -7.52
N VAL A 94 -4.13 -13.09 -7.07
CA VAL A 94 -4.50 -11.92 -7.85
C VAL A 94 -3.38 -10.90 -7.78
N VAL A 95 -2.84 -10.54 -8.94
CA VAL A 95 -1.93 -9.40 -9.10
C VAL A 95 -2.75 -8.19 -9.52
N ILE A 96 -2.64 -7.08 -8.79
CA ILE A 96 -3.41 -5.86 -9.02
C ILE A 96 -2.44 -4.75 -9.43
N PHE A 97 -2.52 -4.31 -10.68
CA PHE A 97 -1.73 -3.20 -11.20
C PHE A 97 -2.46 -1.88 -10.97
N LEU A 98 -1.77 -0.97 -10.27
CA LEU A 98 -2.31 0.33 -9.86
C LEU A 98 -2.07 1.44 -10.91
N GLN A 99 -1.06 1.28 -11.77
CA GLN A 99 -0.67 2.28 -12.75
C GLN A 99 -0.72 1.70 -14.16
N GLU A 100 -1.31 2.46 -15.09
CA GLU A 100 -1.41 2.11 -16.50
C GLU A 100 -0.01 1.94 -17.13
N THR A 101 0.14 0.86 -17.89
CA THR A 101 1.41 0.49 -18.53
C THR A 101 1.18 -0.40 -19.74
N ASP A 102 2.09 -0.29 -20.71
CA ASP A 102 2.17 -1.17 -21.89
C ASP A 102 3.13 -2.35 -21.69
N ASP A 103 3.72 -2.49 -20.49
CA ASP A 103 4.62 -3.60 -20.19
C ASP A 103 3.87 -4.94 -20.18
N GLU A 104 4.39 -5.93 -20.92
CA GLU A 104 3.78 -7.25 -21.07
C GLU A 104 3.51 -7.95 -19.73
N VAL A 105 4.30 -7.66 -18.68
CA VAL A 105 4.12 -8.23 -17.35
C VAL A 105 2.74 -7.91 -16.77
N ALA A 106 2.15 -6.75 -17.11
CA ALA A 106 0.79 -6.39 -16.69
C ALA A 106 -0.31 -7.19 -17.41
N PHE A 107 0.05 -7.95 -18.45
CA PHE A 107 -0.84 -8.78 -19.26
C PHE A 107 -0.60 -10.27 -19.09
N THR A 108 0.55 -10.67 -18.53
CA THR A 108 0.90 -12.05 -18.23
C THR A 108 0.04 -12.63 -17.12
N THR A 109 -0.72 -13.69 -17.42
CA THR A 109 -1.63 -14.38 -16.48
C THR A 109 -1.16 -15.77 -16.07
N GLU A 110 0.00 -16.20 -16.57
CA GLU A 110 0.60 -17.47 -16.19
C GLU A 110 2.12 -17.42 -16.20
N TYR A 111 2.72 -18.19 -15.28
CA TYR A 111 4.10 -18.61 -15.38
C TYR A 111 4.16 -19.91 -16.18
N THR A 112 5.01 -19.95 -17.19
CA THR A 112 5.23 -21.13 -18.03
C THR A 112 6.72 -21.46 -18.06
N ASP A 113 7.02 -22.73 -17.77
CA ASP A 113 8.33 -23.35 -17.80
C ASP A 113 8.19 -24.72 -18.50
N GLU A 114 9.30 -25.42 -18.78
CA GLU A 114 9.30 -26.64 -19.60
C GLU A 114 8.26 -27.68 -19.19
N MET A 115 8.10 -27.90 -17.87
CA MET A 115 7.20 -28.91 -17.30
C MET A 115 6.19 -28.33 -16.31
N THR A 116 6.18 -27.02 -16.09
CA THR A 116 5.37 -26.37 -15.06
C THR A 116 4.61 -25.18 -15.64
N THR A 117 3.30 -25.17 -15.44
CA THR A 117 2.46 -24.01 -15.71
C THR A 117 1.71 -23.63 -14.45
N HIS A 118 1.70 -22.33 -14.15
CA HIS A 118 1.01 -21.80 -12.99
C HIS A 118 0.20 -20.57 -13.35
N ARG A 119 -1.12 -20.67 -13.20
CA ARG A 119 -2.07 -19.60 -13.57
C ARG A 119 -2.47 -18.76 -12.38
N TYR A 120 -2.60 -17.47 -12.62
CA TYR A 120 -3.09 -16.49 -11.65
C TYR A 120 -3.95 -15.43 -12.35
N ARG A 121 -4.68 -14.65 -11.56
CA ARG A 121 -5.51 -13.56 -12.08
C ARG A 121 -4.71 -12.27 -12.09
N VAL A 122 -4.87 -11.47 -13.14
CA VAL A 122 -4.39 -10.10 -13.18
C VAL A 122 -5.58 -9.14 -13.23
N VAL A 123 -5.53 -8.09 -12.43
CA VAL A 123 -6.49 -6.98 -12.43
C VAL A 123 -5.73 -5.70 -12.73
N ARG A 124 -6.11 -5.03 -13.80
CA ARG A 124 -5.56 -3.73 -14.20
C ARG A 124 -6.60 -2.66 -13.89
N LEU A 125 -6.29 -1.75 -12.96
CA LEU A 125 -7.30 -0.78 -12.49
C LEU A 125 -7.80 0.12 -13.62
N TRP A 126 -6.95 0.51 -14.57
CA TRP A 126 -7.33 1.37 -15.70
C TRP A 126 -8.31 0.73 -16.69
N GLU A 127 -8.55 -0.57 -16.60
CA GLU A 127 -9.57 -1.28 -17.40
C GLU A 127 -10.90 -1.45 -16.63
N GLN A 128 -10.88 -1.25 -15.32
CA GLN A 128 -12.03 -1.49 -14.45
C GLN A 128 -13.07 -0.37 -14.58
N ASP A 129 -14.35 -0.73 -14.45
CA ASP A 129 -15.44 0.24 -14.33
C ASP A 129 -15.36 0.95 -12.97
N ALA A 130 -15.35 2.29 -12.98
CA ALA A 130 -15.31 3.11 -11.78
C ALA A 130 -16.54 2.89 -10.86
N ALA A 131 -17.69 2.52 -11.42
CA ALA A 131 -18.93 2.34 -10.66
C ALA A 131 -18.81 1.28 -9.55
N GLN A 132 -17.96 0.27 -9.74
CA GLN A 132 -17.74 -0.78 -8.73
C GLN A 132 -17.03 -0.24 -7.47
N PHE A 133 -16.20 0.80 -7.64
CA PHE A 133 -15.44 1.42 -6.56
C PHE A 133 -16.20 2.56 -5.91
N LEU A 134 -16.91 3.37 -6.71
CA LEU A 134 -17.66 4.53 -6.23
C LEU A 134 -18.78 4.19 -5.23
N ASN A 135 -19.29 2.96 -5.29
CA ASN A 135 -20.39 2.47 -4.45
C ASN A 135 -19.92 1.69 -3.22
N ASN A 136 -18.60 1.54 -3.01
CA ASN A 136 -18.06 0.83 -1.86
C ASN A 136 -16.98 1.69 -1.16
N PRO A 137 -17.24 2.22 0.05
CA PRO A 137 -16.28 3.05 0.77
C PRO A 137 -14.88 2.43 0.92
N ALA A 138 -14.79 1.11 1.10
CA ALA A 138 -13.52 0.39 1.26
C ALA A 138 -12.67 0.37 -0.03
N LEU A 139 -13.34 0.34 -1.18
CA LEU A 139 -12.69 0.28 -2.49
C LEU A 139 -12.66 1.64 -3.20
N LEU A 140 -13.38 2.62 -2.66
CA LEU A 140 -13.46 4.00 -3.17
C LEU A 140 -12.09 4.62 -3.45
N PRO A 141 -11.03 4.40 -2.63
CA PRO A 141 -9.70 4.91 -2.92
C PRO A 141 -9.12 4.48 -4.28
N PHE A 142 -9.55 3.34 -4.84
CA PHE A 142 -9.09 2.89 -6.16
C PHE A 142 -9.87 3.52 -7.32
N ALA A 143 -11.01 4.17 -7.06
CA ALA A 143 -11.85 4.75 -8.10
C ALA A 143 -11.11 5.73 -9.03
N PRO A 144 -10.19 6.61 -8.56
CA PRO A 144 -9.40 7.49 -9.44
C PRO A 144 -8.56 6.74 -10.50
N LEU A 145 -8.18 5.49 -10.21
CA LEU A 145 -7.36 4.66 -11.09
C LEU A 145 -8.20 3.88 -12.13
N ALA A 146 -9.51 3.92 -12.01
CA ALA A 146 -10.44 3.22 -12.90
C ALA A 146 -10.50 3.82 -14.31
N ARG A 147 -11.03 3.07 -15.27
CA ARG A 147 -11.23 3.58 -16.64
C ARG A 147 -12.08 4.85 -16.63
N THR A 148 -11.63 5.89 -17.32
CA THR A 148 -12.41 7.12 -17.50
C THR A 148 -11.99 7.87 -18.75
N ASP A 149 -12.98 8.46 -19.42
CA ASP A 149 -12.80 9.39 -20.53
C ASP A 149 -12.83 10.86 -20.06
N SER A 150 -13.20 11.10 -18.79
CA SER A 150 -13.28 12.43 -18.18
C SER A 150 -12.72 12.42 -16.74
N PRO A 151 -11.42 12.72 -16.59
CA PRO A 151 -10.75 12.80 -15.28
C PRO A 151 -11.47 13.70 -14.27
N SER A 152 -11.88 14.91 -14.68
CA SER A 152 -12.55 15.88 -13.79
C SER A 152 -13.91 15.38 -13.33
N SER A 153 -14.69 14.73 -14.20
CA SER A 153 -15.98 14.15 -13.81
C SER A 153 -15.79 13.00 -12.82
N LEU A 154 -14.81 12.12 -13.07
CA LEU A 154 -14.50 11.01 -12.16
C LEU A 154 -14.07 11.54 -10.78
N LEU A 155 -13.12 12.47 -10.71
CA LEU A 155 -12.65 13.02 -9.44
C LEU A 155 -13.75 13.76 -8.68
N SER A 156 -14.65 14.46 -9.38
CA SER A 156 -15.83 15.07 -8.78
C SER A 156 -16.76 14.03 -8.16
N GLN A 157 -17.05 12.92 -8.86
CA GLN A 157 -17.85 11.82 -8.33
C GLN A 157 -17.18 11.15 -7.12
N VAL A 158 -15.87 10.93 -7.19
CA VAL A 158 -15.08 10.38 -6.09
C VAL A 158 -15.19 11.29 -4.86
N ALA A 159 -14.95 12.59 -5.01
CA ALA A 159 -15.06 13.56 -3.91
C ALA A 159 -16.47 13.58 -3.30
N GLN A 160 -17.52 13.50 -4.12
CA GLN A 160 -18.90 13.39 -3.65
C GLN A 160 -19.15 12.09 -2.87
N SER A 161 -18.62 10.96 -3.34
CA SER A 161 -18.72 9.68 -2.62
C SER A 161 -17.98 9.71 -1.29
N VAL A 162 -16.78 10.31 -1.23
CA VAL A 162 -16.03 10.49 0.03
C VAL A 162 -16.83 11.35 1.01
N ALA A 163 -17.43 12.45 0.54
CA ALA A 163 -18.23 13.35 1.39
C ALA A 163 -19.46 12.68 2.02
N LYS A 164 -19.99 11.61 1.40
CA LYS A 164 -21.13 10.83 1.93
C LYS A 164 -20.77 9.93 3.11
N ILE A 165 -19.48 9.72 3.40
CA ILE A 165 -19.05 8.89 4.53
C ILE A 165 -19.36 9.62 5.84
N SER A 166 -20.24 9.02 6.66
CA SER A 166 -20.72 9.62 7.91
C SER A 166 -19.67 9.67 9.01
N ASN A 167 -18.86 8.61 9.14
CA ASN A 167 -17.81 8.55 10.16
C ASN A 167 -16.66 9.47 9.76
N ARG A 168 -16.34 10.45 10.61
CA ARG A 168 -15.30 11.45 10.34
C ARG A 168 -13.92 10.81 10.15
N VAL A 169 -13.49 9.92 11.04
CA VAL A 169 -12.16 9.29 10.99
C VAL A 169 -12.04 8.43 9.74
N GLU A 170 -13.06 7.62 9.46
CA GLU A 170 -13.11 6.80 8.24
C GLU A 170 -13.05 7.68 6.98
N ARG A 171 -13.85 8.74 6.93
CA ARG A 171 -13.85 9.69 5.81
C ARG A 171 -12.48 10.29 5.59
N GLN A 172 -11.78 10.70 6.64
CA GLN A 172 -10.44 11.29 6.56
C GLN A 172 -9.43 10.26 6.04
N ASN A 173 -9.48 9.03 6.54
CA ASN A 173 -8.61 7.95 6.07
C ASN A 173 -8.86 7.59 4.59
N ILE A 174 -10.12 7.43 4.20
CA ILE A 174 -10.49 7.15 2.81
C ILE A 174 -10.11 8.32 1.91
N ALA A 175 -10.31 9.57 2.33
CA ALA A 175 -9.89 10.75 1.58
C ALA A 175 -8.37 10.75 1.35
N GLY A 176 -7.57 10.56 2.40
CA GLY A 176 -6.10 10.49 2.29
C GLY A 176 -5.64 9.36 1.36
N CYS A 177 -6.21 8.16 1.50
CA CYS A 177 -5.92 7.04 0.58
C CYS A 177 -6.29 7.37 -0.87
N THR A 178 -7.43 8.02 -1.08
CA THR A 178 -7.93 8.41 -2.39
C THR A 178 -7.00 9.41 -3.06
N GLU A 179 -6.49 10.41 -2.33
CA GLU A 179 -5.54 11.38 -2.84
C GLU A 179 -4.23 10.72 -3.27
N ILE A 180 -3.70 9.83 -2.42
CA ILE A 180 -2.48 9.07 -2.71
C ILE A 180 -2.63 8.32 -4.03
N PHE A 181 -3.72 7.56 -4.22
CA PHE A 181 -3.94 6.85 -5.47
C PHE A 181 -4.22 7.78 -6.65
N ALA A 182 -4.97 8.87 -6.47
CA ALA A 182 -5.18 9.85 -7.52
C ALA A 182 -3.84 10.43 -8.02
N GLY A 183 -2.86 10.59 -7.13
CA GLY A 183 -1.50 11.05 -7.45
C GLY A 183 -0.68 10.13 -8.36
N LEU A 184 -1.08 8.86 -8.55
CA LEU A 184 -0.45 7.97 -9.54
C LEU A 184 -0.82 8.33 -10.99
N ARG A 185 -1.94 9.03 -11.19
CA ARG A 185 -2.50 9.28 -12.52
C ARG A 185 -2.73 10.75 -12.84
N PHE A 186 -3.03 11.57 -11.84
CA PHE A 186 -3.46 12.95 -12.03
C PHE A 186 -2.46 13.96 -11.45
N THR A 187 -2.44 15.16 -12.02
CA THR A 187 -1.63 16.28 -11.53
C THR A 187 -2.17 16.79 -10.20
N LYS A 188 -1.28 17.29 -9.34
CA LYS A 188 -1.64 17.88 -8.03
C LYS A 188 -2.71 18.97 -8.14
N ASP A 189 -2.65 19.84 -9.14
CA ASP A 189 -3.63 20.93 -9.32
C ASP A 189 -5.03 20.40 -9.57
N LEU A 190 -5.15 19.39 -10.43
CA LEU A 190 -6.43 18.73 -10.71
C LEU A 190 -6.97 18.02 -9.47
N ILE A 191 -6.12 17.34 -8.69
CA ILE A 191 -6.51 16.65 -7.47
C ILE A 191 -7.06 17.64 -6.44
N ARG A 192 -6.33 18.74 -6.19
CA ARG A 192 -6.69 19.79 -5.21
C ARG A 192 -7.98 20.53 -5.54
N GLN A 193 -8.41 20.55 -6.80
CA GLN A 193 -9.71 21.09 -7.18
C GLN A 193 -10.89 20.31 -6.59
N PHE A 194 -10.71 19.01 -6.31
CA PHE A 194 -11.79 18.12 -5.89
C PHE A 194 -11.58 17.51 -4.50
N LEU A 195 -10.35 17.13 -4.15
CA LEU A 195 -9.98 16.57 -2.85
C LEU A 195 -9.27 17.66 -2.04
N ARG A 196 -9.91 18.14 -0.96
CA ARG A 196 -9.38 19.25 -0.16
C ARG A 196 -8.44 18.75 0.95
N GLU A 197 -7.27 19.36 1.05
CA GLU A 197 -6.19 18.98 1.99
C GLU A 197 -6.60 19.06 3.48
N ASP A 198 -7.53 19.95 3.84
CA ASP A 198 -8.02 20.14 5.20
C ASP A 198 -8.72 18.89 5.78
N ILE A 199 -9.32 18.07 4.92
CA ILE A 199 -9.94 16.80 5.32
C ILE A 199 -8.86 15.73 5.58
N MET A 200 -7.64 15.88 5.05
CA MET A 200 -6.66 14.79 4.93
C MET A 200 -5.52 14.88 5.96
N GLN A 201 -5.26 16.06 6.51
CA GLN A 201 -4.17 16.29 7.48
C GLN A 201 -4.29 15.45 8.76
N GLU A 202 -5.50 15.06 9.17
CA GLU A 202 -5.73 14.20 10.34
C GLU A 202 -5.70 12.69 9.98
N SER A 203 -5.49 12.31 8.72
CA SER A 203 -5.41 10.89 8.34
C SER A 203 -4.16 10.25 8.89
N VAL A 204 -4.33 9.12 9.58
CA VAL A 204 -3.22 8.30 10.10
C VAL A 204 -2.26 7.87 8.98
N ILE A 205 -2.79 7.61 7.78
CA ILE A 205 -1.98 7.22 6.61
C ILE A 205 -1.18 8.40 6.07
N TYR A 206 -1.79 9.59 6.05
CA TYR A 206 -1.09 10.80 5.63
C TYR A 206 0.05 11.12 6.59
N GLN A 207 -0.19 11.00 7.90
CA GLN A 207 0.83 11.17 8.94
C GLN A 207 1.95 10.12 8.85
N ASP A 208 1.64 8.83 8.65
CA ASP A 208 2.65 7.78 8.45
C ASP A 208 3.53 8.04 7.22
N ILE A 209 2.95 8.55 6.12
CA ILE A 209 3.72 8.90 4.91
C ILE A 209 4.64 10.10 5.16
N LEU A 210 4.15 11.14 5.87
CA LEU A 210 4.97 12.29 6.25
C LEU A 210 6.12 11.85 7.15
N GLN A 211 5.84 11.12 8.22
CA GLN A 211 6.81 10.57 9.16
C GLN A 211 7.88 9.73 8.44
N LYS A 212 7.49 8.84 7.52
CA LYS A 212 8.44 8.06 6.69
C LYS A 212 9.30 8.95 5.79
N GLY A 213 8.71 10.02 5.25
CA GLY A 213 9.41 11.01 4.43
C GLY A 213 10.48 11.77 5.20
N GLU A 214 10.13 12.27 6.39
CA GLU A 214 11.04 12.96 7.31
C GLU A 214 12.13 12.04 7.81
N PHE A 215 11.77 10.84 8.28
CA PHE A 215 12.73 9.81 8.68
C PHE A 215 13.74 9.53 7.57
N LYS A 216 13.29 9.38 6.31
CA LYS A 216 14.19 9.12 5.17
C LYS A 216 15.16 10.27 4.94
N LEU A 217 14.73 11.52 5.13
CA LEU A 217 15.60 12.68 5.05
C LEU A 217 16.63 12.65 6.19
N PHE A 218 16.21 12.43 7.43
CA PHE A 218 17.09 12.32 8.59
C PHE A 218 18.11 11.20 8.43
N TYR A 219 17.67 10.02 8.04
CA TYR A 219 18.56 8.88 7.76
C TYR A 219 19.67 9.24 6.78
N ARG A 220 19.35 9.98 5.71
CA ARG A 220 20.36 10.45 4.74
C ARG A 220 21.29 11.52 5.32
N GLN A 221 20.77 12.43 6.16
CA GLN A 221 21.56 13.46 6.82
C GLN A 221 22.52 12.88 7.86
N LEU A 222 22.04 11.93 8.67
CA LEU A 222 22.81 11.17 9.65
C LEU A 222 23.97 10.44 8.97
N ASN A 223 23.67 9.65 7.93
CA ASN A 223 24.69 8.92 7.19
C ASN A 223 25.71 9.85 6.52
N ARG A 224 25.28 11.05 6.11
CA ARG A 224 26.18 12.03 5.49
C ARG A 224 27.07 12.75 6.52
N ARG A 225 26.54 13.07 7.71
CA ARG A 225 27.27 13.84 8.74
C ARG A 225 28.18 12.95 9.59
N PHE A 226 27.70 11.77 9.95
CA PHE A 226 28.35 10.89 10.92
C PHE A 226 28.86 9.57 10.33
N GLY A 227 28.60 9.27 9.06
CA GLY A 227 28.93 7.98 8.46
C GLY A 227 27.92 6.90 8.82
N GLU A 228 28.30 5.62 8.79
CA GLU A 228 27.39 4.54 9.17
C GLU A 228 27.03 4.63 10.66
N VAL A 229 25.75 4.93 10.93
CA VAL A 229 25.16 4.96 12.27
C VAL A 229 24.61 3.57 12.61
N ASP A 230 24.73 3.16 13.87
CA ASP A 230 24.23 1.86 14.36
C ASP A 230 22.73 1.70 14.06
N THR A 231 22.39 0.54 13.49
CA THR A 231 21.02 0.05 13.30
C THR A 231 20.11 0.22 14.52
N SER A 232 20.62 0.07 15.74
CA SER A 232 19.83 0.24 16.96
C SER A 232 19.27 1.68 17.09
N ILE A 233 20.11 2.68 16.83
CA ILE A 233 19.75 4.11 16.82
C ILE A 233 18.77 4.38 15.67
N ILE A 234 19.01 3.80 14.49
CA ILE A 234 18.12 3.97 13.33
C ILE A 234 16.71 3.45 13.60
N GLU A 235 16.55 2.34 14.32
CA GLU A 235 15.22 1.83 14.68
C GLU A 235 14.54 2.70 15.75
N GLN A 236 15.28 3.29 16.69
CA GLN A 236 14.71 4.27 17.64
C GLN A 236 14.19 5.51 16.90
N ILE A 237 14.98 6.06 15.97
CA ILE A 237 14.58 7.22 15.17
C ILE A 237 13.36 6.90 14.29
N ARG A 238 13.25 5.66 13.78
CA ARG A 238 12.09 5.21 13.00
C ARG A 238 10.80 5.18 13.84
N ALA A 239 10.91 4.97 15.15
CA ALA A 239 9.77 4.90 16.06
C ALA A 239 9.28 6.29 16.52
N LEU A 240 10.02 7.36 16.26
CA LEU A 240 9.67 8.73 16.66
C LEU A 240 8.46 9.25 15.89
N SER A 241 7.54 9.94 16.56
CA SER A 241 6.42 10.64 15.92
C SER A 241 6.89 11.76 14.97
N THR A 242 6.01 12.26 14.09
CA THR A 242 6.28 13.41 13.22
C THR A 242 6.80 14.61 14.03
N GLU A 243 6.12 14.97 15.13
CA GLU A 243 6.53 16.08 16.01
C GLU A 243 7.93 15.86 16.62
N GLN A 244 8.25 14.61 17.00
CA GLN A 244 9.57 14.27 17.52
C GLN A 244 10.64 14.31 16.42
N LEU A 245 10.33 13.91 15.19
CA LEU A 245 11.25 14.02 14.05
C LEU A 245 11.51 15.48 13.66
N GLU A 246 10.49 16.34 13.72
CA GLU A 246 10.65 17.79 13.53
C GLU A 246 11.55 18.40 14.62
N ALA A 247 11.31 18.06 15.89
CA ALA A 247 12.14 18.51 17.02
C ALA A 247 13.59 17.99 16.92
N LEU A 248 13.77 16.73 16.49
CA LEU A 248 15.08 16.17 16.18
C LEU A 248 15.75 16.99 15.07
N GLY A 249 14.99 17.48 14.10
CA GLY A 249 15.49 18.32 13.02
C GLY A 249 16.13 19.61 13.44
N GLU A 250 15.50 20.29 14.38
CA GLU A 250 16.05 21.51 14.96
C GLU A 250 17.29 21.20 15.78
N ALA A 251 17.20 20.23 16.70
CA ALA A 251 18.31 19.84 17.57
C ALA A 251 19.52 19.29 16.79
N PHE A 252 19.27 18.58 15.69
CA PHE A 252 20.30 17.97 14.86
C PHE A 252 21.29 19.01 14.33
N LEU A 253 20.88 20.26 14.12
CA LEU A 253 21.78 21.32 13.64
C LEU A 253 22.94 21.56 14.63
N ASP A 254 22.67 21.42 15.92
CA ASP A 254 23.61 21.70 17.01
C ASP A 254 24.50 20.50 17.39
N PHE A 255 24.22 19.30 16.88
CA PHE A 255 24.96 18.09 17.24
C PHE A 255 26.40 18.09 16.70
N ALA A 256 27.39 17.92 17.57
CA ALA A 256 28.79 17.79 17.15
C ALA A 256 29.14 16.34 16.78
N SER A 257 28.43 15.37 17.37
CA SER A 257 28.75 13.94 17.30
C SER A 257 27.50 13.07 17.35
N VAL A 258 27.69 11.75 17.16
CA VAL A 258 26.61 10.75 17.34
C VAL A 258 26.20 10.64 18.81
N ASP A 259 27.08 10.94 19.76
CA ASP A 259 26.76 10.86 21.20
C ASP A 259 25.71 11.91 21.60
N ASP A 260 25.69 13.07 20.94
CA ASP A 260 24.66 14.10 21.14
C ASP A 260 23.28 13.59 20.71
N LEU A 261 23.24 12.84 19.60
CA LEU A 261 22.02 12.19 19.11
C LEU A 261 21.52 11.11 20.08
N VAL A 262 22.41 10.26 20.59
CA VAL A 262 22.05 9.23 21.58
C VAL A 262 21.50 9.87 22.85
N THR A 263 22.19 10.91 23.34
CA THR A 263 21.76 11.66 24.54
C THR A 263 20.38 12.28 24.33
N TRP A 264 20.10 12.82 23.15
CA TRP A 264 18.80 13.39 22.83
C TRP A 264 17.70 12.32 22.76
N LEU A 265 17.98 11.16 22.16
CA LEU A 265 17.03 10.04 22.10
C LEU A 265 16.71 9.48 23.48
N ASP A 266 17.70 9.40 24.37
CA ASP A 266 17.52 8.94 25.75
C ASP A 266 16.65 9.91 26.58
N GLN A 267 16.61 11.20 26.23
CA GLN A 267 15.74 12.18 26.89
C GLN A 267 14.26 12.07 26.49
N LEU A 268 13.96 11.34 25.41
CA LEU A 268 12.58 11.10 24.95
C LEU A 268 11.93 9.85 25.56
N GLN A 269 12.70 9.01 26.25
CA GLN A 269 12.21 7.82 26.97
C GLN A 269 11.68 8.18 28.36
#